data_AF-A0A922MUU4-F1
#
_entry.id   AF-A0A922MUU4-F1
#
_cell.length_a   1.000
_cell.length_b   1.000
_cell.length_c   1.000
_cell.angle_alpha   90.00
_cell.angle_beta   90.00
_cell.angle_gamma   90.00
#
_symmetry.space_group_name_H-M   'P 1'
#
loop_
_entity.id
_entity.type
_entity.pdbx_description
1 polymer ?
#
loop_
_entity_poly.entity_id
_entity_poly.type
_entity_poly.pdbx_seq_one_letter_code
_entity_poly.pdbx_strand_id
1 'polypeptide(L)'
;MADYLSILLVWCSLVGFALAVPPVSRSRSDIESFRAFLERSRTDNGIRLESRMLANPKASVWENSGKFEGDILLNDEQAELMLQQYAGGRNAYIWPNTKWPSNTIVYEFNNEFTNAQINAIYAAMREISSRTCVRFRRREARDVNFVRITVSYP
;
A
#
# COMPACT_ATOMS: atom_id res chain seq x y z
N MET A 1 40.72 41.58 16.53
CA MET A 1 40.40 40.79 15.31
C MET A 1 39.79 39.42 15.65
N ALA A 2 40.08 38.83 16.82
CA ALA A 2 39.50 37.56 17.27
C ALA A 2 38.01 37.63 17.69
N ASP A 3 37.54 38.79 18.19
CA ASP A 3 36.18 38.88 18.76
C ASP A 3 35.07 38.89 17.71
N TYR A 4 35.32 39.46 16.52
CA TYR A 4 34.35 39.47 15.42
C TYR A 4 34.12 38.09 14.81
N LEU A 5 35.16 37.25 14.76
CA LEU A 5 35.07 35.88 14.21
C LEU A 5 34.24 34.98 15.14
N SER A 6 34.41 35.14 16.45
CA SER A 6 33.63 34.44 17.47
C SER A 6 32.15 34.87 17.45
N ILE A 7 31.87 36.17 17.29
CA ILE A 7 30.50 36.67 17.17
C ILE A 7 29.82 36.15 15.88
N LEU A 8 30.55 36.10 14.76
CA LEU A 8 30.02 35.62 13.48
C LEU A 8 29.72 34.10 13.51
N LEU A 9 30.57 33.31 14.17
CA LEU A 9 30.36 31.87 14.35
C LEU A 9 29.17 31.57 15.28
N VAL A 10 29.00 32.35 16.35
CA VAL A 10 27.83 32.23 17.23
C VAL A 10 26.55 32.62 16.49
N TRP A 11 26.58 33.67 15.66
CA TRP A 11 25.44 34.05 14.82
C TRP A 11 25.10 33.01 13.75
N CYS A 12 26.09 32.45 13.05
CA CYS A 12 25.87 31.35 12.11
C CYS A 12 25.32 30.09 12.80
N SER A 13 25.73 29.83 14.04
CA SER A 13 25.19 28.70 14.82
C SER A 13 23.75 28.95 15.27
N LEU A 14 23.42 30.16 15.74
CA LEU A 14 22.07 30.52 16.16
C LEU A 14 21.07 30.62 14.99
N VAL A 15 21.53 31.09 13.82
CA VAL A 15 20.72 31.10 12.58
C VAL A 15 20.61 29.68 11.98
N GLY A 16 21.66 28.87 12.10
CA GLY A 16 21.65 27.47 11.64
C GLY A 16 20.68 26.56 12.39
N PHE A 17 20.41 26.83 13.67
CA PHE A 17 19.41 26.08 14.46
C PHE A 17 17.96 26.42 14.13
N ALA A 18 17.69 27.57 13.50
CA ALA A 18 16.32 27.99 13.14
C ALA A 18 15.82 27.42 11.80
N LEU A 19 16.69 26.77 11.01
CA LEU A 19 16.31 26.01 9.82
C LEU A 19 16.01 24.53 10.13
N ALA A 20 15.65 24.23 11.39
CA ALA A 20 14.94 22.98 11.68
C ALA A 20 13.60 23.04 10.96
N VAL A 21 13.57 22.53 9.71
CA VAL A 21 12.34 22.25 8.98
C VAL A 21 11.44 21.48 9.95
N PRO A 22 10.26 22.03 10.31
CA PRO A 22 9.35 21.30 11.18
C PRO A 22 9.09 19.93 10.56
N PRO A 23 8.91 18.87 11.37
CA PRO A 23 8.48 17.59 10.83
C PRO A 23 7.30 17.85 9.90
N VAL A 24 7.34 17.31 8.68
CA VAL A 24 6.29 17.51 7.66
C VAL A 24 5.01 16.88 8.19
N SER A 25 4.27 17.62 8.99
CA SER A 25 2.93 17.28 9.45
C SER A 25 1.97 17.83 8.41
N ARG A 26 1.12 16.94 7.87
CA ARG A 26 0.08 17.32 6.92
C ARG A 26 -0.96 18.20 7.62
N SER A 27 -1.61 19.10 6.88
CA SER A 27 -2.66 19.92 7.47
C SER A 27 -3.86 19.04 7.86
N ARG A 28 -4.70 19.52 8.79
CA ARG A 28 -5.92 18.80 9.19
C ARG A 28 -6.83 18.52 7.99
N SER A 29 -7.01 19.50 7.10
CA SER A 29 -7.79 19.34 5.88
C SER A 29 -7.21 18.28 4.94
N ASP A 30 -5.87 18.20 4.82
CA ASP A 30 -5.24 17.17 3.99
C ASP A 30 -5.51 15.77 4.56
N ILE A 31 -5.36 15.61 5.88
CA ILE A 31 -5.60 14.34 6.58
C ILE A 31 -7.07 13.91 6.42
N GLU A 32 -8.01 14.83 6.60
CA GLU A 32 -9.44 14.56 6.41
C GLU A 32 -9.77 14.18 4.96
N SER A 33 -9.18 14.88 3.99
CA SER A 33 -9.36 14.55 2.57
C SER A 33 -8.82 13.16 2.23
N PHE A 34 -7.69 12.77 2.83
CA PHE A 34 -7.10 11.46 2.64
C PHE A 34 -7.91 10.36 3.33
N ARG A 35 -8.45 10.61 4.53
CA ARG A 35 -9.40 9.70 5.18
C ARG A 35 -10.61 9.46 4.29
N ALA A 36 -11.23 10.50 3.76
CA ALA A 36 -12.38 10.37 2.85
C ALA A 36 -12.02 9.59 1.58
N PHE A 37 -10.80 9.76 1.06
CA PHE A 37 -10.29 8.98 -0.06
C PHE A 37 -10.18 7.49 0.26
N LEU A 38 -9.55 7.12 1.40
CA LEU A 38 -9.40 5.73 1.81
C LEU A 38 -10.76 5.05 2.04
N GLU A 39 -11.70 5.76 2.66
CA GLU A 39 -13.08 5.28 2.88
C GLU A 39 -13.80 4.97 1.56
N ARG A 40 -13.65 5.85 0.56
CA ARG A 40 -14.21 5.65 -0.78
C ARG A 40 -13.56 4.48 -1.52
N SER A 41 -12.28 4.20 -1.25
CA SER A 41 -11.53 3.11 -1.88
C SER A 41 -11.80 1.74 -1.22
N ARG A 42 -12.34 1.74 0.00
CA ARG A 42 -12.71 0.52 0.75
C ARG A 42 -14.14 0.06 0.46
N THR A 43 -15.05 1.01 0.26
CA THR A 43 -16.48 0.73 0.10
C THR A 43 -16.84 0.55 -1.37
N ASP A 44 -17.50 -0.58 -1.69
CA ASP A 44 -18.27 -0.65 -2.93
C ASP A 44 -19.45 0.33 -2.78
N ASN A 45 -19.26 1.53 -3.31
CA ASN A 45 -20.22 2.61 -3.22
C ASN A 45 -21.38 2.45 -4.22
N GLY A 46 -21.49 1.29 -4.90
CA GLY A 46 -22.54 1.02 -5.89
C GLY A 46 -22.45 1.91 -7.13
N ILE A 47 -21.38 2.70 -7.26
CA ILE A 47 -21.15 3.56 -8.40
C ILE A 47 -20.64 2.69 -9.55
N ARG A 48 -21.40 2.69 -10.65
CA ARG A 48 -21.02 1.99 -11.88
C ARG A 48 -19.65 2.48 -12.37
N LEU A 49 -18.85 1.56 -12.88
CA LEU A 49 -17.53 1.82 -13.47
C LEU A 49 -17.57 2.98 -14.48
N GLU A 50 -18.60 3.02 -15.33
CA GLU A 50 -18.83 4.11 -16.31
C GLU A 50 -18.84 5.49 -15.68
N SER A 51 -19.52 5.65 -14.53
CA SER A 51 -19.56 6.93 -13.82
C SER A 51 -18.19 7.34 -13.28
N ARG A 52 -17.36 6.37 -12.87
CA ARG A 52 -15.98 6.62 -12.43
C ARG A 52 -15.08 7.01 -13.61
N MET A 53 -15.22 6.33 -14.74
CA MET A 53 -14.52 6.67 -15.98
C MET A 53 -14.91 8.05 -16.51
N LEU A 54 -16.20 8.43 -16.44
CA LEU A 54 -16.64 9.79 -16.80
C LEU A 54 -16.04 10.86 -15.87
N ALA A 55 -15.91 10.56 -14.57
CA ALA A 55 -15.31 11.47 -13.61
C ALA A 55 -13.78 11.56 -13.73
N ASN A 56 -13.12 10.49 -14.17
CA ASN A 56 -11.66 10.43 -14.37
C ASN A 56 -11.30 9.76 -15.71
N PRO A 57 -11.53 10.44 -16.85
CA PRO A 57 -11.41 9.85 -18.19
C PRO A 57 -9.97 9.60 -18.63
N LYS A 58 -8.99 10.18 -17.93
CA LYS A 58 -7.56 9.96 -18.21
C LYS A 58 -7.00 8.75 -17.47
N ALA A 59 -7.71 8.26 -16.47
CA ALA A 59 -7.30 7.09 -15.69
C ALA A 59 -7.64 5.80 -16.44
N SER A 60 -6.84 4.75 -16.18
CA SER A 60 -7.11 3.43 -16.72
C SER A 60 -8.41 2.86 -16.15
N VAL A 61 -8.97 1.84 -16.81
CA VAL A 61 -10.14 1.12 -16.30
C VAL A 61 -9.86 0.56 -14.90
N TRP A 62 -8.64 0.09 -14.66
CA TRP A 62 -8.20 -0.47 -13.38
C TRP A 62 -8.13 0.59 -12.27
N GLU A 63 -7.62 1.77 -12.58
CA GLU A 63 -7.59 2.89 -11.64
C GLU A 63 -9.01 3.38 -11.28
N ASN A 64 -9.97 3.16 -12.19
CA ASN A 64 -11.38 3.43 -11.97
C ASN A 64 -12.15 2.29 -11.30
N SER A 65 -11.48 1.20 -10.89
CA SER A 65 -12.12 0.08 -10.18
C SER A 65 -12.71 0.49 -8.83
N GLY A 66 -12.21 1.59 -8.27
CA GLY A 66 -12.58 2.05 -6.93
C GLY A 66 -11.85 1.37 -5.80
N LYS A 67 -10.85 0.54 -6.09
CA LYS A 67 -9.89 0.04 -5.12
C LYS A 67 -8.77 1.06 -4.89
N PHE A 68 -8.02 0.90 -3.80
CA PHE A 68 -6.85 1.74 -3.56
C PHE A 68 -5.80 1.46 -4.63
N GLU A 69 -5.25 2.50 -5.26
CA GLU A 69 -4.32 2.41 -6.41
C GLU A 69 -4.83 1.51 -7.55
N GLY A 70 -6.15 1.33 -7.65
CA GLY A 70 -6.81 0.56 -8.70
C GLY A 70 -6.89 -0.95 -8.46
N ASP A 71 -6.06 -1.55 -7.60
CA ASP A 71 -6.03 -3.01 -7.41
C ASP A 71 -5.88 -3.51 -5.96
N ILE A 72 -5.72 -2.62 -4.98
CA ILE A 72 -5.51 -2.98 -3.58
C ILE A 72 -6.82 -2.87 -2.78
N LEU A 73 -7.19 -3.97 -2.12
CA LEU A 73 -8.25 -3.99 -1.12
C LEU A 73 -7.64 -3.73 0.26
N LEU A 74 -8.11 -2.67 0.92
CA LEU A 74 -7.69 -2.31 2.27
C LEU A 74 -8.73 -2.78 3.29
N ASN A 75 -8.26 -3.39 4.38
CA ASN A 75 -9.08 -3.56 5.57
C ASN A 75 -9.01 -2.31 6.47
N ASP A 76 -9.83 -2.30 7.53
CA ASP A 76 -9.97 -1.15 8.42
C ASP A 76 -8.65 -0.76 9.11
N GLU A 77 -7.91 -1.76 9.57
CA GLU A 77 -6.61 -1.56 10.21
C GLU A 77 -5.61 -0.96 9.22
N GLN A 78 -5.53 -1.49 8.00
CA GLN A 78 -4.64 -1.00 6.95
C GLN A 78 -4.96 0.45 6.56
N ALA A 79 -6.24 0.80 6.43
CA ALA A 79 -6.65 2.16 6.10
C ALA A 79 -6.28 3.15 7.22
N GLU A 80 -6.55 2.81 8.48
CA GLU A 80 -6.20 3.66 9.62
C GLU A 80 -4.67 3.80 9.75
N LEU A 81 -3.91 2.72 9.55
CA LEU A 81 -2.46 2.77 9.56
C LEU A 81 -1.90 3.63 8.41
N MET A 82 -2.47 3.55 7.21
CA MET A 82 -2.09 4.41 6.08
C MET A 82 -2.36 5.88 6.38
N LEU A 83 -3.49 6.20 7.01
CA LEU A 83 -3.81 7.56 7.41
C LEU A 83 -2.81 8.11 8.44
N GLN A 84 -2.41 7.31 9.43
CA GLN A 84 -1.41 7.70 10.42
C GLN A 84 -0.04 7.94 9.77
N GLN A 85 0.37 7.08 8.82
CA GLN A 85 1.62 7.28 8.07
C GLN A 85 1.55 8.57 7.22
N TYR A 86 0.44 8.80 6.52
CA TYR A 86 0.23 9.99 5.71
C TYR A 86 0.33 11.27 6.56
N ALA A 87 -0.31 11.28 7.73
CA ALA A 87 -0.23 12.39 8.68
C ALA A 87 1.20 12.66 9.15
N GLY A 88 2.00 11.59 9.30
CA GLY A 88 3.43 11.63 9.65
C GLY A 88 4.38 11.83 8.46
N GLY A 89 3.87 12.10 7.25
CA GLY A 89 4.68 12.37 6.06
C GLY A 89 5.29 11.13 5.38
N ARG A 90 4.78 9.92 5.66
CA ARG A 90 5.23 8.66 5.07
C ARG A 90 4.10 8.00 4.28
N ASN A 91 4.42 7.39 3.14
CA ASN A 91 3.45 6.70 2.28
C ASN A 91 3.62 5.16 2.28
N ALA A 92 4.42 4.60 3.19
CA ALA A 92 4.80 3.19 3.13
C ALA A 92 4.06 2.36 4.19
N TYR A 93 3.46 1.26 3.76
CA TYR A 93 2.94 0.22 4.65
C TYR A 93 4.11 -0.60 5.22
N ILE A 94 4.66 -0.17 6.36
CA ILE A 94 5.81 -0.82 7.02
C ILE A 94 5.35 -1.25 8.42
N TRP A 95 4.78 -2.45 8.53
CA TRP A 95 4.34 -2.98 9.81
C TRP A 95 4.89 -4.37 10.09
N PRO A 96 5.40 -4.61 11.31
CA PRO A 96 5.89 -5.92 11.72
C PRO A 96 4.73 -6.94 11.73
N ASN A 97 5.06 -8.23 11.59
CA ASN A 97 4.11 -9.34 11.67
C ASN A 97 3.05 -9.44 10.55
N THR A 98 3.18 -8.66 9.47
CA THR A 98 2.31 -8.75 8.28
C THR A 98 2.85 -9.69 7.19
N LYS A 99 3.99 -10.34 7.45
CA LYS A 99 4.67 -11.25 6.52
C LYS A 99 4.20 -12.69 6.70
N TRP A 100 4.23 -13.47 5.63
CA TRP A 100 3.99 -14.91 5.69
C TRP A 100 5.04 -15.61 6.56
N PRO A 101 4.64 -16.42 7.55
CA PRO A 101 5.55 -17.20 8.38
C PRO A 101 6.45 -18.09 7.51
N SER A 102 7.72 -18.19 7.89
CA SER A 102 8.73 -19.00 7.17
C SER A 102 8.83 -18.68 5.67
N ASN A 103 8.47 -17.45 5.27
CA ASN A 103 8.38 -17.00 3.88
C ASN A 103 7.53 -17.93 2.99
N THR A 104 6.57 -18.65 3.58
CA THR A 104 5.77 -19.67 2.86
C THR A 104 4.34 -19.21 2.71
N ILE A 105 3.94 -18.94 1.46
CA ILE A 105 2.57 -18.59 1.10
C ILE A 105 1.77 -19.88 0.94
N VAL A 106 0.73 -20.01 1.76
CA VAL A 106 -0.23 -21.11 1.68
C VAL A 106 -1.35 -20.69 0.72
N TYR A 107 -1.68 -21.52 -0.27
CA TYR A 107 -2.68 -21.16 -1.27
C TYR A 107 -3.61 -22.31 -1.67
N GLU A 108 -4.79 -21.93 -2.15
CA GLU A 108 -5.75 -22.81 -2.83
C GLU A 108 -6.32 -22.11 -4.08
N PHE A 109 -6.73 -22.89 -5.08
CA PHE A 109 -7.48 -22.35 -6.23
C PHE A 109 -8.98 -22.60 -6.02
N ASN A 110 -9.83 -21.69 -6.52
CA ASN A 110 -11.20 -22.05 -6.82
C ASN A 110 -11.27 -22.92 -8.10
N ASN A 111 -12.40 -23.61 -8.31
CA ASN A 111 -12.54 -24.61 -9.38
C ASN A 111 -12.84 -24.00 -10.77
N GLU A 112 -12.58 -22.71 -10.96
CA GLU A 112 -13.01 -21.96 -12.16
C GLU A 112 -11.85 -21.66 -13.13
N PHE A 113 -10.63 -22.06 -12.79
CA PHE A 113 -9.47 -21.81 -13.65
C PHE A 113 -9.33 -22.83 -14.78
N THR A 114 -8.97 -22.33 -15.96
CA THR A 114 -8.46 -23.16 -17.06
C THR A 114 -7.06 -23.68 -16.72
N ASN A 115 -6.67 -24.80 -17.34
CA ASN A 115 -5.30 -25.33 -17.23
C ASN A 115 -4.23 -24.31 -17.64
N ALA A 116 -4.52 -23.48 -18.65
CA ALA A 116 -3.62 -22.41 -19.10
C ALA A 116 -3.39 -21.36 -18.01
N GLN A 117 -4.45 -20.91 -17.33
CA GLN A 117 -4.34 -19.96 -16.22
C GLN A 117 -3.60 -20.56 -15.02
N ILE A 118 -3.88 -21.81 -14.66
CA ILE A 118 -3.16 -22.51 -13.59
C ILE A 118 -1.67 -22.58 -13.91
N ASN A 119 -1.31 -22.93 -15.14
CA ASN A 119 0.08 -23.01 -15.58
C ASN A 119 0.78 -21.64 -15.55
N ALA A 120 0.09 -20.56 -15.91
CA ALA A 120 0.62 -19.20 -15.82
C ALA A 120 0.88 -18.80 -14.36
N ILE A 121 -0.05 -19.09 -13.45
CA ILE A 121 0.14 -18.82 -12.02
C ILE A 121 1.32 -19.63 -11.46
N TYR A 122 1.45 -20.89 -11.85
CA TYR A 122 2.61 -21.71 -11.47
C TYR A 122 3.92 -21.20 -12.03
N ALA A 123 3.94 -20.65 -13.25
CA ALA A 123 5.13 -20.02 -13.80
C ALA A 123 5.56 -18.82 -12.94
N ALA A 124 4.62 -17.95 -12.55
CA ALA A 124 4.88 -16.81 -11.67
C ALA A 124 5.39 -17.25 -10.29
N MET A 125 4.75 -18.26 -9.67
CA MET A 125 5.22 -18.81 -8.38
C MET A 125 6.65 -19.35 -8.46
N ARG A 126 7.00 -20.02 -9.57
CA ARG A 126 8.37 -20.54 -9.80
C ARG A 126 9.38 -19.42 -9.99
N GLU A 127 9.02 -18.37 -10.73
CA GLU A 127 9.88 -17.21 -10.93
C GLU A 127 10.17 -16.47 -9.60
N ILE A 128 9.15 -16.27 -8.76
CA ILE A 128 9.33 -15.69 -7.44
C ILE A 128 10.24 -16.57 -6.59
N SER A 129 9.99 -17.89 -6.57
CA SER A 129 10.75 -18.83 -5.75
C SER A 129 12.21 -19.00 -6.20
N SER A 130 12.50 -18.80 -7.49
CA SER A 130 13.86 -18.93 -8.03
C SER A 130 14.74 -17.71 -7.74
N ARG A 131 14.13 -16.54 -7.51
CA ARG A 131 14.83 -15.27 -7.26
C ARG A 131 14.78 -14.81 -5.80
N THR A 132 13.98 -15.47 -4.97
CA THR A 132 13.76 -15.08 -3.57
C THR A 132 13.72 -16.29 -2.62
N CYS A 133 13.66 -16.03 -1.32
CA CYS A 133 13.43 -17.07 -0.30
C CYS A 133 11.94 -17.44 -0.12
N VAL A 134 11.03 -16.81 -0.88
CA VAL A 134 9.59 -17.10 -0.79
C VAL A 134 9.28 -18.48 -1.36
N ARG A 135 8.42 -19.23 -0.69
CA ARG A 135 7.96 -20.57 -1.08
C ARG A 135 6.44 -20.61 -1.15
N PHE A 136 5.91 -21.55 -1.92
CA PHE A 136 4.47 -21.76 -2.09
C PHE A 136 4.11 -23.19 -1.72
N ARG A 137 3.05 -23.36 -0.92
CA ARG A 137 2.53 -24.68 -0.52
C ARG A 137 1.02 -24.72 -0.69
N ARG A 138 0.49 -25.85 -1.16
CA ARG A 138 -0.96 -26.10 -1.18
C ARG A 138 -1.52 -26.11 0.24
N ARG A 139 -2.69 -25.53 0.40
CA ARG A 139 -3.42 -25.52 1.67
C ARG A 139 -3.74 -26.94 2.16
N GLU A 140 -3.55 -27.16 3.46
CA GLU A 140 -4.02 -28.32 4.22
C GLU A 140 -5.24 -27.94 5.09
N ALA A 141 -6.02 -28.93 5.55
CA ALA A 141 -7.23 -28.69 6.33
C ALA A 141 -7.00 -27.87 7.62
N ARG A 142 -5.79 -27.92 8.20
CA ARG A 142 -5.41 -27.18 9.42
C ARG A 142 -5.00 -25.73 9.17
N ASP A 143 -4.79 -25.34 7.91
CA ASP A 143 -4.34 -23.99 7.58
C ASP A 143 -5.52 -23.00 7.67
N VAL A 144 -5.41 -22.07 8.62
CA VAL A 144 -6.41 -21.01 8.85
C VAL A 144 -6.17 -19.80 7.94
N ASN A 145 -4.91 -19.37 7.83
CA ASN A 145 -4.52 -18.24 6.99
C ASN A 145 -3.93 -18.76 5.68
N PHE A 146 -4.56 -18.42 4.55
CA PHE A 146 -4.13 -18.82 3.22
C PHE A 146 -4.68 -17.84 2.18
N VAL A 147 -4.07 -17.84 1.00
CA VAL A 147 -4.55 -17.10 -0.17
C VAL A 147 -5.51 -17.99 -0.96
N ARG A 148 -6.79 -17.62 -0.98
CA ARG A 148 -7.74 -18.21 -1.92
C ARG A 148 -7.66 -17.48 -3.24
N ILE A 149 -7.05 -18.12 -4.23
CA ILE A 149 -6.91 -17.56 -5.56
C ILE A 149 -8.21 -17.85 -6.32
N THR A 150 -8.87 -16.80 -6.79
CA THR A 150 -10.14 -16.88 -7.52
C THR A 150 -10.02 -16.21 -8.87
N VAL A 151 -10.86 -16.62 -9.81
CA VAL A 151 -11.05 -15.87 -11.06
C VAL A 151 -11.83 -14.60 -10.71
N SER A 152 -11.33 -13.44 -11.13
CA SER A 152 -12.12 -12.21 -11.09
C SER A 152 -13.22 -12.33 -12.15
N TYR A 153 -14.49 -12.32 -11.74
CA TYR A 153 -15.57 -12.15 -12.72
C TYR A 153 -15.46 -10.73 -13.30
N PRO A 154 -15.59 -10.55 -14.63
CA PRO A 154 -15.64 -9.23 -15.24
C PRO A 154 -16.85 -8.41 -14.76
#